data_AF-A0A1I5JF66-F1
#
_entry.id   AF-A0A1I5JF66-F1
#
_cell.length_a   1.000
_cell.length_b   1.000
_cell.length_c   1.000
_cell.angle_alpha   90.00
_cell.angle_beta   90.00
_cell.angle_gamma   90.00
#
_symmetry.space_group_name_H-M   'P 1'
#
loop_
_entity.id
_entity.type
_entity.pdbx_description
1 polymer ?
#
loop_
_entity_poly.entity_id
_entity_poly.type
_entity_poly.pdbx_seq_one_letter_code
_entity_poly.pdbx_strand_id
1 'polypeptide(L)'
;MSTTQSVTVSVVGGPSATVPWSSGMNAQQALEGAYNIINNTSVFTYALQYYGGNLGYLVMMINETYDSFISSSAPFLYWEFLVNGSPAATGIDSVMLQPGDTVSFELEIYDAVKHTHSTIAGKKEFQASITTLKKQD
;
A
#
# COMPACT_ATOMS: atom_id res chain seq x y z
N MET A 1 -8.35 23.48 25.40
CA MET A 1 -8.83 22.19 24.84
C MET A 1 -7.67 21.61 24.06
N SER A 2 -7.26 20.37 24.34
CA SER A 2 -6.20 19.73 23.54
C SER A 2 -6.87 19.22 22.26
N THR A 3 -6.52 19.78 21.11
CA THR A 3 -7.01 19.31 19.81
C THR A 3 -6.40 17.95 19.55
N THR A 4 -7.23 16.91 19.47
CA THR A 4 -6.78 15.58 19.05
C THR A 4 -6.23 15.69 17.63
N GLN A 5 -4.94 15.39 17.48
CA GLN A 5 -4.26 15.37 16.18
C GLN A 5 -4.70 14.12 15.40
N SER A 6 -4.69 14.20 14.07
CA SER A 6 -5.18 13.12 13.21
C SER A 6 -4.42 13.05 11.89
N VAL A 7 -4.50 11.90 11.23
CA VAL A 7 -4.14 11.69 9.83
C VAL A 7 -5.38 11.29 9.04
N THR A 8 -5.33 11.42 7.72
CA THR A 8 -6.39 10.93 6.82
C THR A 8 -5.89 9.70 6.09
N VAL A 9 -6.71 8.66 6.00
CA VAL A 9 -6.47 7.49 5.15
C VAL A 9 -7.56 7.43 4.10
N SER A 10 -7.20 7.33 2.82
CA SER A 10 -8.17 7.25 1.73
C SER A 10 -7.79 6.22 0.66
N VAL A 11 -8.82 5.68 0.00
CA VAL A 11 -8.67 4.92 -1.24
C VAL A 11 -9.24 5.81 -2.35
N VAL A 12 -8.48 6.04 -3.42
CA VAL A 12 -8.94 6.89 -4.54
C VAL A 12 -10.20 6.28 -5.14
N GLY A 13 -11.29 7.05 -5.18
CA GLY A 13 -12.60 6.57 -5.62
C GLY A 13 -13.33 5.65 -4.63
N GLY A 14 -12.79 5.48 -3.42
CA GLY A 14 -13.29 4.57 -2.39
C GLY A 14 -13.48 5.23 -1.02
N PRO A 15 -13.41 4.45 0.07
CA PRO A 15 -13.63 4.96 1.42
C PRO A 15 -12.49 5.86 1.91
N SER A 16 -12.80 6.68 2.91
CA SER A 16 -11.85 7.52 3.63
C SER A 16 -12.18 7.57 5.12
N ALA A 17 -11.17 7.72 5.96
CA ALA A 17 -11.31 7.86 7.40
C ALA A 17 -10.29 8.86 7.97
N THR A 18 -10.71 9.63 8.97
CA THR A 18 -9.82 10.44 9.80
C THR A 18 -9.42 9.63 11.03
N VAL A 19 -8.14 9.28 11.13
CA VAL A 19 -7.59 8.42 12.18
C VAL A 19 -6.88 9.27 13.22
N PRO A 20 -7.17 9.12 14.53
CA PRO A 20 -6.42 9.80 15.58
C PRO A 20 -4.93 9.46 15.50
N TRP A 21 -4.09 10.48 15.43
CA TRP A 21 -2.64 10.31 15.34
C TRP A 21 -2.04 10.09 16.73
N SER A 22 -0.99 9.26 16.79
CA SER A 22 -0.17 9.06 17.99
C SER A 22 1.31 9.14 17.64
N SER A 23 2.15 9.50 18.63
CA SER A 23 3.59 9.63 18.41
C SER A 23 4.21 8.30 17.97
N GLY A 24 4.97 8.33 16.89
CA GLY A 24 5.57 7.13 16.29
C GLY A 24 4.64 6.33 15.39
N MET A 25 3.45 6.85 15.04
CA MET A 25 2.52 6.21 14.12
C MET A 25 3.15 6.05 12.72
N ASN A 26 3.14 4.83 12.20
CA ASN A 26 3.44 4.56 10.79
C ASN A 26 2.16 4.45 9.93
N ALA A 27 2.33 4.37 8.61
CA ALA A 27 1.19 4.28 7.69
C ALA A 27 0.40 2.97 7.82
N GLN A 28 1.03 1.86 8.22
CA GLN A 28 0.32 0.61 8.52
C GLN A 28 -0.65 0.79 9.69
N GLN A 29 -0.21 1.40 10.79
CA GLN A 29 -1.06 1.67 11.95
C GLN A 29 -2.20 2.64 11.61
N ALA A 30 -1.96 3.61 10.72
CA ALA A 30 -3.02 4.46 10.20
C ALA A 30 -4.05 3.63 9.40
N LEU A 31 -3.60 2.71 8.54
CA LEU A 31 -4.47 1.82 7.76
C LEU A 31 -5.32 0.90 8.66
N GLU A 32 -4.71 0.31 9.70
CA GLU A 32 -5.39 -0.47 10.73
C GLU A 32 -6.43 0.37 11.49
N GLY A 33 -6.08 1.62 11.82
CA GLY A 33 -7.00 2.58 12.42
C GLY A 33 -8.19 2.90 11.53
N ALA A 34 -7.97 3.10 10.23
CA ALA A 34 -9.03 3.33 9.26
C ALA A 34 -9.96 2.12 9.13
N TYR A 35 -9.40 0.90 9.14
CA TYR A 35 -10.19 -0.34 9.18
C TYR A 35 -11.11 -0.40 10.39
N ASN A 36 -10.59 -0.11 11.59
CA ASN A 36 -11.37 -0.11 12.82
C ASN A 36 -12.44 1.00 12.87
N ILE A 37 -12.19 2.15 12.23
CA ILE A 37 -13.16 3.27 12.19
C ILE A 37 -14.27 2.99 11.19
N ILE A 38 -13.93 2.50 9.99
CA ILE A 38 -14.92 2.17 8.95
C ILE A 38 -15.75 0.97 9.40
N ASN A 39 -15.12 -0.04 10.02
CA ASN A 39 -15.74 -1.19 10.67
C ASN A 39 -16.86 -1.84 9.83
N ASN A 40 -16.65 -1.92 8.52
CA ASN A 40 -17.59 -2.49 7.59
C ASN A 40 -16.81 -3.19 6.47
N THR A 41 -16.77 -4.52 6.54
CA THR A 41 -16.00 -5.35 5.61
C THR A 41 -16.55 -5.33 4.17
N SER A 42 -17.79 -4.88 3.96
CA SER A 42 -18.33 -4.64 2.62
C SER A 42 -17.88 -3.30 2.02
N VAL A 43 -17.20 -2.45 2.80
CA VAL A 43 -16.74 -1.11 2.38
C VAL A 43 -15.22 -1.01 2.38
N PHE A 44 -14.56 -1.60 3.38
CA PHE A 44 -13.12 -1.52 3.52
C PHE A 44 -12.51 -2.81 4.08
N THR A 45 -11.74 -3.49 3.24
CA THR A 45 -10.82 -4.58 3.62
C THR A 45 -9.51 -4.41 2.86
N TYR A 46 -8.42 -4.94 3.40
CA TYR A 46 -7.12 -4.94 2.73
C TYR A 46 -6.33 -6.22 3.03
N ALA A 47 -5.37 -6.54 2.18
CA ALA A 47 -4.37 -7.58 2.47
C ALA A 47 -2.96 -7.05 2.24
N LEU A 48 -2.03 -7.55 3.07
CA LEU A 48 -0.62 -7.20 3.02
C LEU A 48 0.22 -8.40 2.57
N GLN A 49 1.30 -8.11 1.86
CA GLN A 49 2.35 -9.08 1.54
C GLN A 49 3.69 -8.61 2.11
N TYR A 50 4.39 -9.52 2.79
CA TYR A 50 5.70 -9.27 3.37
C TYR A 50 6.82 -9.55 2.37
N TYR A 51 7.78 -8.63 2.25
CA TYR A 51 8.93 -8.71 1.34
C TYR A 51 10.29 -8.79 2.06
N GLY A 52 10.30 -9.08 3.36
CA GLY A 52 11.53 -9.17 4.15
C GLY A 52 11.92 -7.85 4.82
N GLY A 53 12.87 -7.90 5.76
CA GLY A 53 13.22 -6.76 6.62
C GLY A 53 13.77 -5.52 5.88
N ASN A 54 14.26 -5.68 4.66
CA ASN A 54 14.77 -4.56 3.84
C ASN A 54 13.67 -3.79 3.10
N LEU A 55 12.52 -4.43 2.85
CA LEU A 55 11.46 -3.92 1.98
C LEU A 55 10.13 -3.73 2.71
N GLY A 56 9.86 -4.48 3.78
CA GLY A 56 8.67 -4.31 4.60
C GLY A 56 7.41 -4.92 3.99
N TYR A 57 6.28 -4.26 4.20
CA TYR A 57 4.95 -4.68 3.74
C TYR A 57 4.44 -3.84 2.56
N LEU A 58 3.81 -4.53 1.61
CA LEU A 58 3.07 -3.94 0.49
C LEU A 58 1.58 -4.27 0.61
N VAL A 59 0.71 -3.30 0.34
CA VAL A 59 -0.73 -3.52 0.20
C VAL A 59 -0.99 -4.19 -1.15
N MET A 60 -1.42 -5.45 -1.13
CA MET A 60 -1.64 -6.22 -2.35
C MET A 60 -3.12 -6.31 -2.76
N MET A 61 -4.02 -5.91 -1.86
CA MET A 61 -5.46 -5.93 -2.11
C MET A 61 -6.13 -4.84 -1.29
N ILE A 62 -7.10 -4.17 -1.89
CA ILE A 62 -8.10 -3.34 -1.20
C ILE A 62 -9.46 -3.69 -1.80
N ASN A 63 -10.47 -3.96 -0.96
CA ASN A 63 -11.86 -4.23 -1.37
C ASN A 63 -11.96 -5.29 -2.48
N GLU A 64 -11.31 -6.43 -2.25
CA GLU A 64 -11.24 -7.58 -3.17
C GLU A 64 -10.56 -7.30 -4.52
N THR A 65 -10.10 -6.07 -4.75
CA THR A 65 -9.32 -5.72 -5.93
C THR A 65 -7.85 -5.98 -5.64
N TYR A 66 -7.36 -7.11 -6.15
CA TYR A 66 -5.98 -7.55 -6.03
C TYR A 66 -5.08 -6.84 -7.05
N ASP A 67 -3.84 -6.61 -6.65
CA ASP A 67 -2.76 -6.32 -7.60
C ASP A 67 -2.42 -7.55 -8.45
N SER A 68 -1.55 -7.36 -9.45
CA SER A 68 -1.18 -8.45 -10.36
C SER A 68 -0.36 -9.54 -9.65
N PHE A 69 -0.85 -10.78 -9.70
CA PHE A 69 -0.25 -11.93 -9.02
C PHE A 69 0.83 -12.65 -9.86
N ILE A 70 0.61 -12.83 -11.16
CA ILE A 70 1.58 -13.39 -12.12
C ILE A 70 1.46 -12.55 -13.39
N SER A 71 2.18 -11.43 -13.46
CA SER A 71 2.14 -10.58 -14.65
C SER A 71 3.20 -11.02 -15.65
N SER A 72 2.96 -12.15 -16.31
CA SER A 72 3.60 -12.41 -17.61
C SER A 72 2.93 -11.62 -18.73
N SER A 73 1.77 -11.02 -18.46
CA SER A 73 0.98 -10.20 -19.38
C SER A 73 0.79 -8.79 -18.82
N ALA A 74 1.04 -7.78 -19.66
CA ALA A 74 0.80 -6.37 -19.37
C ALA A 74 -0.70 -6.02 -19.54
N PRO A 75 -1.22 -5.04 -18.78
CA PRO A 75 -0.53 -4.23 -17.79
C PRO A 75 -0.37 -4.93 -16.42
N PHE A 76 0.70 -4.59 -15.71
CA PHE A 76 0.88 -4.96 -14.31
C PHE A 76 0.20 -3.90 -13.46
N LEU A 77 -0.88 -4.26 -12.75
CA LEU A 77 -1.58 -3.38 -11.82
C LEU A 77 -1.05 -3.55 -10.39
N TYR A 78 -1.01 -2.45 -9.64
CA TYR A 78 -0.58 -2.42 -8.25
C TYR A 78 -1.25 -1.29 -7.48
N TRP A 79 -1.31 -1.42 -6.16
CA TRP A 79 -1.76 -0.35 -5.27
C TRP A 79 -0.60 0.58 -4.96
N GLU A 80 -0.59 1.75 -5.60
CA GLU A 80 0.34 2.83 -5.29
C GLU A 80 0.04 3.39 -3.90
N PHE A 81 1.08 3.48 -3.07
CA PHE A 81 1.01 4.03 -1.73
C PHE A 81 1.58 5.45 -1.75
N LEU A 82 0.72 6.44 -1.46
CA LEU A 82 1.10 7.84 -1.42
C LEU A 82 0.97 8.43 -0.02
N VAL A 83 1.85 9.39 0.26
CA VAL A 83 1.78 10.28 1.42
C VAL A 83 1.73 11.70 0.91
N ASN A 84 0.69 12.44 1.28
CA ASN A 84 0.45 13.82 0.85
C ASN A 84 0.50 13.97 -0.69
N GLY A 85 -0.04 12.98 -1.41
CA GLY A 85 -0.08 12.95 -2.88
C GLY A 85 1.24 12.59 -3.57
N SER A 86 2.29 12.26 -2.81
CA SER A 86 3.58 11.82 -3.37
C SER A 86 3.80 10.33 -3.11
N PRO A 87 4.32 9.55 -4.09
CA PRO A 87 4.68 8.15 -3.88
C PRO A 87 5.65 7.98 -2.70
N ALA A 88 5.36 7.01 -1.84
CA ALA A 88 6.24 6.68 -0.72
C ALA A 88 7.48 5.91 -1.20
N ALA A 89 8.65 6.23 -0.64
CA ALA A 89 9.91 5.55 -0.99
C ALA A 89 10.10 4.19 -0.29
N THR A 90 9.29 3.87 0.71
CA THR A 90 9.39 2.65 1.53
C THR A 90 8.01 2.08 1.83
N GLY A 91 7.95 0.85 2.36
CA GLY A 91 6.69 0.19 2.75
C GLY A 91 5.90 0.95 3.82
N ILE A 92 4.62 0.61 3.93
CA ILE A 92 3.67 1.24 4.86
C ILE A 92 4.09 1.12 6.33
N ASP A 93 4.91 0.11 6.65
CA ASP A 93 5.45 -0.18 7.97
C ASP A 93 6.66 0.70 8.34
N SER A 94 7.30 1.34 7.36
CA SER A 94 8.50 2.16 7.54
C SER A 94 8.23 3.67 7.46
N VAL A 95 7.14 4.09 6.84
CA VAL A 95 6.77 5.51 6.73
C VAL A 95 6.17 6.02 8.03
N MET A 96 6.88 6.91 8.72
CA MET A 96 6.41 7.60 9.93
C MET A 96 5.59 8.84 9.57
N LEU A 97 4.37 8.93 10.12
CA LEU A 97 3.42 10.00 9.82
C LEU A 97 3.49 11.14 10.83
N GLN A 98 3.15 12.33 10.36
CA GLN A 98 2.93 13.53 11.16
C GLN A 98 1.43 13.86 11.26
N PRO A 99 1.02 14.61 12.30
CA PRO A 99 -0.31 15.22 12.35
C PRO A 99 -0.66 15.97 11.06
N GLY A 100 -1.82 15.67 10.50
CA GLY A 100 -2.34 16.29 9.27
C GLY A 100 -1.98 15.56 7.98
N ASP A 101 -1.10 14.55 8.02
CA ASP A 101 -0.74 13.79 6.82
C ASP A 101 -1.94 13.05 6.22
N THR A 102 -1.92 12.89 4.90
CA THR A 102 -2.84 12.06 4.14
C THR A 102 -2.11 10.86 3.56
N VAL A 103 -2.54 9.67 3.94
CA VAL A 103 -2.17 8.39 3.32
C VAL A 103 -3.23 8.05 2.30
N SER A 104 -2.84 7.79 1.06
CA SER A 104 -3.78 7.37 0.01
C SER A 104 -3.30 6.17 -0.77
N PHE A 105 -4.26 5.37 -1.25
CA PHE A 105 -4.01 4.24 -2.13
C PHE A 105 -4.73 4.41 -3.46
N GLU A 106 -4.01 4.23 -4.56
CA GLU A 106 -4.53 4.31 -5.93
C GLU A 106 -4.15 3.05 -6.71
N LEU A 107 -5.07 2.49 -7.49
CA LEU A 107 -4.75 1.36 -8.36
C LEU A 107 -4.13 1.89 -9.66
N GLU A 108 -2.85 1.63 -9.86
CA GLU A 108 -2.07 2.14 -10.98
C GLU A 108 -1.50 1.04 -11.87
N ILE A 109 -1.11 1.43 -13.09
CA ILE A 109 -0.29 0.61 -13.99
C ILE A 109 1.19 0.84 -13.64
N TYR A 110 1.93 -0.25 -13.44
CA TYR A 110 3.36 -0.22 -13.19
C TYR A 110 4.14 0.42 -14.35
N ASP A 111 5.00 1.38 -14.01
CA ASP A 111 6.03 1.94 -14.88
C ASP A 111 7.45 1.59 -14.38
N ALA A 112 8.31 1.07 -15.24
CA ALA A 112 9.63 0.59 -14.81
C ALA A 112 10.57 1.72 -14.39
N VAL A 113 10.44 2.91 -14.98
CA VAL A 113 11.30 4.05 -14.67
C VAL A 113 10.87 4.66 -13.35
N LYS A 114 9.57 4.92 -13.18
CA LYS A 114 8.95 5.45 -11.94
C LYS A 114 9.30 4.61 -10.72
N HIS A 115 9.27 3.28 -10.86
CA HIS A 115 9.35 2.36 -9.73
C HIS A 115 10.73 1.77 -9.47
N THR A 116 11.79 2.31 -10.09
CA THR A 116 13.16 1.84 -9.87
C THR A 116 13.50 1.80 -8.36
N HIS A 117 13.99 0.66 -7.87
CA HIS A 117 14.35 0.40 -6.45
C HIS A 117 13.19 0.41 -5.42
N SER A 118 11.94 0.28 -5.86
CA SER A 118 10.78 0.16 -4.96
C SER A 118 10.45 -1.28 -4.56
N THR A 119 9.60 -1.46 -3.55
CA THR A 119 9.04 -2.76 -3.17
C THR A 119 8.21 -3.39 -4.30
N ILE A 120 7.54 -2.55 -5.11
CA ILE A 120 6.77 -3.02 -6.27
C ILE A 120 7.68 -3.51 -7.41
N ALA A 121 8.85 -2.89 -7.63
CA ALA A 121 9.85 -3.42 -8.55
C ALA A 121 10.36 -4.80 -8.06
N GLY A 122 10.67 -4.92 -6.77
CA GLY A 122 11.08 -6.20 -6.17
C GLY A 122 10.02 -7.30 -6.33
N LYS A 123 8.73 -6.98 -6.14
CA LYS A 123 7.61 -7.89 -6.43
C LYS A 123 7.62 -8.38 -7.86
N LYS A 124 7.73 -7.46 -8.82
CA LYS A 124 7.69 -7.79 -10.25
C LYS A 124 8.87 -8.68 -10.67
N GLU A 125 10.08 -8.37 -10.20
CA GLU A 125 11.29 -9.17 -10.45
C GLU A 125 11.16 -10.58 -9.87
N PHE A 126 10.67 -10.70 -8.63
CA PHE A 126 10.42 -11.99 -7.99
C PHE A 126 9.43 -12.83 -8.80
N GLN A 127 8.29 -12.26 -9.21
CA GLN A 127 7.27 -12.97 -10.00
C GLN A 127 7.79 -13.42 -11.38
N ALA A 128 8.63 -12.59 -12.03
CA ALA A 128 9.26 -12.95 -13.30
C ALA A 128 10.22 -14.16 -13.14
N SER A 129 10.95 -14.23 -12.02
CA SER A 129 11.84 -15.35 -11.73
C SER A 129 11.09 -16.69 -11.58
N ILE A 130 9.93 -16.69 -10.89
CA ILE A 130 9.08 -17.88 -10.72
C ILE A 130 8.51 -18.36 -12.06
N THR A 131 8.13 -17.44 -12.94
CA THR A 131 7.60 -17.78 -14.27
C THR A 131 8.66 -18.44 -15.15
N THR A 132 9.92 -18.03 -15.01
CA THR A 132 11.05 -18.61 -15.77
C THR A 132 11.35 -20.04 -15.33
N LEU A 133 11.30 -20.31 -14.01
CA LEU A 133 11.51 -21.66 -13.47
C LEU A 133 10.46 -22.67 -13.97
N LYS A 134 9.19 -22.26 -14.07
CA LYS A 134 8.10 -23.14 -14.54
C LYS A 134 8.14 -23.49 -16.04
N LYS A 135 8.99 -22.84 -16.83
CA LYS A 135 9.16 -23.14 -18.28
C LYS A 135 10.31 -24.12 -18.55
N GLN A 136 11.03 -24.55 -17.52
CA GLN A 136 12.17 -25.46 -17.62
C GLN A 136 11.82 -26.92 -17.27
N ASP A 137 10.58 -27.18 -16.87
CA ASP A 137 9.97 -28.51 -16.68
C ASP A 137 9.09 -28.89 -17.88
#